data_AF-A0AAW4BL66-F1
#
_entry.id   AF-A0AAW4BL66-F1
#
_cell.length_a   1.000
_cell.length_b   1.000
_cell.length_c   1.000
_cell.angle_alpha   90.00
_cell.angle_beta   90.00
_cell.angle_gamma   90.00
#
_symmetry.space_group_name_H-M   'P 1'
#
loop_
_entity.id
_entity.type
_entity.pdbx_description
1 polymer ?
#
loop_
_entity_poly.entity_id
_entity_poly.type
_entity_poly.pdbx_seq_one_letter_code
_entity_poly.pdbx_strand_id
1 'polypeptide(L)' 'IEQSGEATVFEYQSHRCLSSLCLGLLEGCAAYFSQPITITSHYLKPDGSAVRFTIIKSES' A
#
# COMPACT_ATOMS: atom_id res chain seq x y z
N ILE A 1 -1.59 -8.79 -7.87
CA ILE A 1 -2.51 -8.15 -6.90
C ILE A 1 -3.42 -9.26 -6.42
N GLU A 2 -3.45 -9.51 -5.12
CA GLU A 2 -4.32 -10.49 -4.49
C GLU A 2 -5.40 -9.73 -3.70
N GLN A 3 -6.65 -10.15 -3.83
CA GLN A 3 -7.81 -9.50 -3.22
C GLN A 3 -8.59 -10.57 -2.47
N SER A 4 -8.83 -10.37 -1.17
CA SER A 4 -9.65 -11.27 -0.37
C SER A 4 -10.49 -10.49 0.62
N GLY A 5 -11.81 -10.46 0.41
CA GLY A 5 -12.78 -9.80 1.30
C GLY A 5 -12.43 -8.33 1.51
N GLU A 6 -11.86 -8.03 2.66
CA GLU A 6 -11.52 -6.68 3.13
C GLU A 6 -10.04 -6.31 2.97
N ALA A 7 -9.21 -7.27 2.53
CA ALA A 7 -7.78 -7.12 2.38
C ALA A 7 -7.37 -7.09 0.90
N THR A 8 -6.65 -6.04 0.53
CA THR A 8 -5.94 -5.89 -0.74
C THR A 8 -4.45 -6.06 -0.49
N VAL A 9 -3.82 -7.03 -1.15
CA VAL A 9 -2.36 -7.20 -1.10
C VAL A 9 -1.78 -6.98 -2.48
N PHE A 10 -0.77 -6.11 -2.57
CA PHE A 10 -0.02 -5.93 -3.80
C PHE A 10 1.46 -5.70 -3.56
N GLU A 11 2.26 -6.05 -4.57
CA GLU A 11 3.70 -5.85 -4.54
C GLU A 11 4.07 -4.71 -5.47
N TYR A 12 4.69 -3.69 -4.89
CA TYR A 12 5.38 -2.66 -5.62
C TYR A 12 6.76 -3.18 -6.02
N GLN A 13 7.09 -3.14 -7.31
CA GLN A 13 8.42 -3.45 -7.82
C GLN A 13 8.86 -2.36 -8.81
N SER A 14 9.97 -1.68 -8.52
CA SER A 14 10.48 -0.60 -9.35
C SER A 14 11.92 -0.25 -8.99
N HIS A 15 12.79 -0.16 -10.01
CA HIS A 15 14.17 0.30 -9.86
C HIS A 15 14.32 1.74 -9.37
N ARG A 16 13.22 2.53 -9.41
CA ARG A 16 13.23 3.92 -8.93
C ARG A 16 13.10 4.03 -7.40
N CYS A 17 12.80 2.94 -6.70
CA CYS A 17 12.69 2.90 -5.24
C CYS A 17 11.68 3.90 -4.65
N LEU A 18 10.64 4.27 -5.40
CA LEU A 18 9.61 5.24 -5.00
C LEU A 18 8.47 4.58 -4.22
N SER A 19 8.78 3.59 -3.37
CA SER A 19 7.76 2.90 -2.55
C SER A 19 7.13 3.85 -1.52
N SER A 20 7.89 4.82 -1.01
CA SER A 20 7.39 5.90 -0.14
C SER A 20 6.39 6.81 -0.85
N LEU A 21 6.61 7.13 -2.12
CA LEU A 21 5.62 7.86 -2.93
C LEU A 21 4.34 7.04 -3.11
N CYS A 22 4.47 5.73 -3.37
CA CYS A 22 3.31 4.85 -3.49
C CYS A 22 2.49 4.84 -2.20
N LEU A 23 3.15 4.80 -1.03
CA LEU A 23 2.49 4.88 0.27
C LEU A 23 1.72 6.22 0.42
N GLY A 24 2.37 7.35 0.14
CA GLY A 24 1.71 8.66 0.23
C GLY A 24 0.53 8.82 -0.73
N LEU A 25 0.58 8.22 -1.92
CA LEU A 25 -0.55 8.20 -2.84
C LEU A 25 -1.73 7.39 -2.29
N LEU A 26 -1.47 6.24 -1.65
CA LEU A 26 -2.53 5.45 -1.02
C LEU A 26 -3.21 6.21 0.12
N GLU A 27 -2.41 6.85 0.99
CA GLU A 27 -2.91 7.69 2.08
C GLU A 27 -3.70 8.89 1.54
N GLY A 28 -3.20 9.55 0.49
CA GLY A 28 -3.88 10.65 -0.18
C GLY A 28 -5.22 10.23 -0.79
N CYS A 29 -5.29 9.05 -1.41
CA CYS A 29 -6.55 8.50 -1.91
C CYS A 29 -7.53 8.20 -0.76
N ALA A 30 -7.06 7.60 0.33
CA ALA A 30 -7.89 7.32 1.51
C ALA A 30 -8.52 8.60 2.07
N ALA A 31 -7.72 9.66 2.20
CA ALA A 31 -8.19 10.97 2.65
C ALA A 31 -9.17 11.61 1.66
N TYR A 32 -8.85 11.60 0.36
CA TYR A 32 -9.70 12.20 -0.68
C TYR A 32 -11.09 11.55 -0.75
N PHE A 33 -11.18 10.23 -0.66
CA PHE A 33 -12.45 9.50 -0.72
C PHE A 33 -13.14 9.36 0.64
N SER A 34 -12.58 9.91 1.73
CA SER A 34 -13.07 9.69 3.10
C SER A 34 -13.22 8.21 3.45
N GLN A 35 -12.30 7.38 2.95
CA GLN A 35 -12.28 5.94 3.17
C GLN A 35 -11.09 5.59 4.06
N PRO A 36 -11.30 5.41 5.38
CA PRO A 36 -10.20 5.04 6.26
C PRO A 36 -9.71 3.63 5.88
N ILE A 37 -8.40 3.52 5.67
CA ILE A 37 -7.72 2.27 5.38
C ILE A 37 -6.52 2.13 6.31
N THR A 38 -6.20 0.92 6.71
CA THR A 38 -4.94 0.57 7.37
C THR A 38 -3.99 0.02 6.32
N ILE A 39 -2.79 0.59 6.22
CA ILE A 39 -1.76 0.17 5.27
C ILE A 39 -0.58 -0.40 6.06
N THR A 40 -0.20 -1.64 5.77
CA THR A 40 1.03 -2.25 6.27
C THR A 40 2.00 -2.45 5.12
N SER A 41 3.25 -2.01 5.29
CA SER A 41 4.31 -2.18 4.29
C SER A 41 5.37 -3.19 4.79
N HIS A 42 5.72 -4.13 3.91
CA HIS A 42 6.79 -5.09 4.15
C HIS A 42 7.84 -4.99 3.05
N TYR A 43 9.04 -4.55 3.40
CA TYR A 43 10.15 -4.39 2.47
C TYR A 43 10.71 -5.77 2.10
N LEU A 44 10.48 -6.18 0.85
CA LEU A 44 11.06 -7.40 0.28
C LEU A 44 12.53 -7.19 -0.09
N LYS A 45 12.91 -5.94 -0.38
CA LYS A 45 14.29 -5.49 -0.55
C LYS A 45 14.53 -4.22 0.28
N PRO A 46 15.71 -4.09 0.92
CA PRO A 46 16.01 -2.98 1.82
C PRO A 46 16.11 -1.61 1.12
N ASP A 47 16.38 -1.61 -0.19
CA ASP A 47 16.45 -0.40 -1.01
C ASP A 47 15.07 0.19 -1.36
N GLY A 48 13.97 -0.48 -0.99
CA GLY A 48 12.62 -0.06 -1.33
C GLY A 48 12.23 -0.30 -2.79
N SER A 49 13.06 -1.00 -3.57
CA SER A 49 12.75 -1.39 -4.95
C SER A 49 11.68 -2.48 -5.03
N ALA A 50 11.47 -3.22 -3.94
CA ALA A 50 10.41 -4.20 -3.80
C ALA A 50 9.75 -4.09 -2.41
N VAL A 51 8.46 -3.77 -2.36
CA VAL A 51 7.68 -3.62 -1.12
C VAL A 51 6.31 -4.25 -1.32
N ARG A 52 5.88 -5.09 -0.37
CA ARG A 52 4.52 -5.60 -0.32
C ARG A 52 3.67 -4.68 0.55
N PHE A 53 2.59 -4.16 -0.02
CA PHE A 53 1.59 -3.37 0.67
C PHE A 53 0.36 -4.24 0.94
N THR A 54 -0.08 -4.26 2.19
CA THR A 54 -1.34 -4.86 2.63
C THR A 54 -2.25 -3.73 3.06
N ILE A 55 -3.37 -3.56 2.38
CA ILE A 55 -4.40 -2.57 2.67
C ILE A 55 -5.61 -3.29 3.23
N ILE A 56 -6.07 -2.85 4.40
CA ILE A 56 -7.30 -3.33 5.03
C ILE A 56 -8.23 -2.13 5.13
N LYS A 57 -9.46 -2.26 4.63
CA LYS A 57 -10.46 -1.21 4.81
C LYS A 57 -10.86 -1.16 6.28
N SER A 58 -10.81 0.03 6.90
CA SER A 58 -11.34 0.19 8.25
C SER A 58 -12.83 0.43 8.12
N GLU A 59 -13.65 -0.40 8.77
CA GLU A 59 -15.07 -0.09 8.93
C GLU A 59 -15.22 1.13 9.84
N SER A 60 -16.04 2.10 9.39
CA SER A 60 -16.41 3.30 10.15
C SER A 60 -17.72 3.06 10.90
#